data_AF-K6DRN2-F1
#
_entry.id   AF-K6DRN2-F1
#
_cell.length_a   1.000
_cell.length_b   1.000
_cell.length_c   1.000
_cell.angle_alpha   90.00
_cell.angle_beta   90.00
_cell.angle_gamma   90.00
#
_symmetry.space_group_name_H-M   'P 1'
#
loop_
_entity.id
_entity.type
_entity.pdbx_description
1 polymer ?
#
loop_
_entity_poly.entity_id
_entity_poly.type
_entity_poly.pdbx_seq_one_letter_code
_entity_poly.pdbx_strand_id
1 'polypeptide(L)'
;METKNISFFSNNESAHVFGISMGGMIAQRLAFAYPDRIRSLVLGCSTAGGTPHIQPSPEISELMVARAALTGTPEENAWAAAPIVYSQAFIHAHPELF
;
A
#
# COMPACT_ATOMS: atom_id res chain seq x y z
N MET A 1 -6.47 -22.47 22.24
CA MET A 1 -5.61 -21.50 21.52
C MET A 1 -6.01 -20.12 22.00
N GLU A 2 -5.09 -19.43 22.65
CA GLU A 2 -5.35 -18.17 23.32
C GLU A 2 -5.33 -17.03 22.28
N THR A 3 -6.50 -16.45 22.01
CA THR A 3 -6.63 -15.26 21.15
C THR A 3 -5.93 -14.10 21.84
N LYS A 4 -4.71 -13.77 21.41
CA LYS A 4 -4.06 -12.52 21.79
C LYS A 4 -4.96 -11.37 21.32
N ASN A 5 -5.53 -10.66 22.28
CA ASN A 5 -6.31 -9.46 22.05
C ASN A 5 -5.41 -8.41 21.39
N ILE A 6 -5.65 -8.13 20.11
CA ILE A 6 -5.11 -6.95 19.46
C ILE A 6 -5.87 -5.76 20.06
N SER A 7 -5.20 -4.96 20.90
CA SER A 7 -5.79 -3.91 21.76
C SER A 7 -6.29 -2.67 21.03
N PHE A 8 -6.65 -2.77 19.74
CA PHE A 8 -7.18 -1.65 18.96
C PHE A 8 -8.70 -1.48 19.10
N PHE A 9 -9.41 -2.52 19.56
CA PHE A 9 -10.87 -2.51 19.70
C PHE A 9 -11.30 -2.93 21.10
N SER A 10 -12.31 -2.27 21.66
CA SER A 10 -13.00 -2.79 22.83
C SER A 10 -13.77 -4.08 22.48
N ASN A 11 -14.18 -4.86 23.47
CA ASN A 11 -14.74 -6.21 23.29
C ASN A 11 -15.97 -6.31 22.36
N ASN A 12 -16.62 -5.21 21.97
CA ASN A 12 -17.77 -5.18 21.04
C ASN A 12 -17.63 -4.20 19.87
N GLU A 13 -16.45 -3.63 19.64
CA GLU A 13 -16.25 -2.68 18.56
C GLU A 13 -15.90 -3.39 17.24
N SER A 14 -16.33 -2.75 16.14
CA SER A 14 -15.97 -3.10 14.77
C SER A 14 -15.72 -1.82 13.97
N ALA A 15 -14.87 -1.88 12.95
CA ALA A 15 -14.48 -0.69 12.17
C ALA A 15 -14.44 -0.93 10.66
N HIS A 16 -14.52 0.18 9.93
CA HIS A 16 -14.14 0.23 8.53
C HIS A 16 -12.62 0.33 8.44
N VAL A 17 -11.99 -0.57 7.69
CA VAL A 17 -10.53 -0.60 7.55
C VAL A 17 -10.16 -0.26 6.11
N PHE A 18 -9.31 0.75 5.98
CA PHE A 18 -8.70 1.15 4.72
C PHE A 18 -7.19 0.91 4.79
N GLY A 19 -6.67 0.12 3.85
CA GLY A 19 -5.25 -0.20 3.77
C GLY A 19 -4.68 0.14 2.39
N ILE A 20 -3.56 0.86 2.37
CA ILE A 20 -2.84 1.24 1.15
C ILE A 20 -1.53 0.46 1.06
N SER A 21 -1.17 -0.06 -0.11
CA SER A 21 0.12 -0.75 -0.33
C SER A 21 0.36 -1.87 0.70
N MET A 22 1.45 -1.86 1.46
CA MET A 22 1.71 -2.81 2.56
C MET A 22 0.60 -2.79 3.62
N GLY A 23 -0.01 -1.62 3.88
CA GLY A 23 -1.16 -1.50 4.78
C GLY A 23 -2.35 -2.33 4.32
N GLY A 24 -2.56 -2.49 3.02
CA GLY A 24 -3.60 -3.38 2.47
C GLY A 24 -3.30 -4.86 2.69
N MET A 25 -2.02 -5.27 2.64
CA MET A 25 -1.61 -6.65 2.99
C MET A 25 -1.89 -6.94 4.47
N ILE A 26 -1.57 -5.98 5.34
CA ILE A 26 -1.85 -6.08 6.79
C ILE A 26 -3.37 -6.10 7.03
N ALA A 27 -4.13 -5.23 6.36
CA ALA A 27 -5.58 -5.15 6.52
C ALA A 27 -6.29 -6.44 6.11
N GLN A 28 -5.83 -7.11 5.05
CA GLN A 28 -6.33 -8.44 4.66
C GLN A 28 -6.07 -9.49 5.74
N ARG A 29 -4.87 -9.48 6.34
CA ARG A 29 -4.52 -10.39 7.45
C ARG A 29 -5.38 -10.12 8.68
N LEU A 30 -5.66 -8.86 8.98
CA LEU A 30 -6.54 -8.45 10.05
C LEU A 30 -7.98 -8.95 9.81
N ALA A 31 -8.51 -8.78 8.60
CA ALA A 31 -9.84 -9.25 8.23
C ALA A 31 -9.97 -10.78 8.26
N PHE A 32 -8.91 -11.51 7.89
CA PHE A 32 -8.88 -12.96 7.99
C PHE A 32 -8.85 -13.44 9.45
N ALA A 33 -8.07 -12.78 10.32
CA ALA A 33 -7.91 -13.18 11.71
C ALA A 33 -9.08 -12.77 12.62
N TYR A 34 -9.76 -11.65 12.30
CA TYR A 34 -10.82 -11.07 13.13
C TYR A 34 -12.00 -10.57 12.28
N PRO A 35 -12.69 -11.46 11.53
CA PRO A 35 -13.74 -11.06 10.59
C PRO A 35 -14.88 -10.28 11.26
N ASP A 36 -15.27 -10.66 12.48
CA ASP A 36 -16.35 -10.00 13.24
C ASP A 36 -16.02 -8.56 13.67
N ARG A 37 -14.75 -8.14 13.54
CA ARG A 37 -14.28 -6.80 13.88
C ARG A 37 -14.21 -5.87 12.66
N ILE A 38 -14.46 -6.37 11.44
CA ILE A 38 -14.33 -5.61 10.19
C ILE A 38 -15.69 -5.37 9.54
N ARG A 39 -16.15 -4.11 9.53
CA ARG A 39 -17.40 -3.70 8.87
C ARG A 39 -17.25 -3.59 7.37
N SER A 40 -16.10 -3.11 6.90
CA SER A 40 -15.73 -3.08 5.49
C SER A 40 -14.21 -3.07 5.36
N LEU A 41 -13.72 -3.62 4.26
CA LEU A 41 -12.31 -3.59 3.88
C LEU A 41 -12.16 -2.86 2.55
N VAL A 42 -11.40 -1.76 2.55
CA VAL A 42 -11.04 -1.01 1.33
C VAL A 42 -9.55 -1.18 1.10
N LEU A 43 -9.16 -1.58 -0.11
CA LEU A 43 -7.77 -1.82 -0.49
C LEU A 43 -7.36 -0.83 -1.58
N GLY A 44 -6.35 0.00 -1.29
CA GLY A 44 -5.78 0.95 -2.25
C GLY A 44 -4.39 0.48 -2.72
N CYS A 45 -4.19 0.39 -4.04
CA CYS A 45 -2.91 0.04 -4.68
C CYS A 45 -2.10 -1.02 -3.92
N SER A 46 -2.76 -2.13 -3.59
CA SER A 46 -2.23 -3.21 -2.75
C SER A 46 -2.31 -4.55 -3.48
N THR A 47 -1.76 -5.58 -2.86
CA THR A 47 -1.77 -6.97 -3.30
C THR A 47 -2.20 -7.88 -2.15
N ALA A 48 -2.62 -9.10 -2.43
CA ALA A 48 -2.78 -10.14 -1.42
C ALA A 48 -1.43 -10.63 -0.86
N GLY A 49 -0.32 -10.31 -1.53
CA GLY A 49 1.01 -10.79 -1.19
C GLY A 49 1.19 -12.29 -1.44
N GLY A 50 2.20 -12.88 -0.80
CA GLY A 50 2.49 -14.31 -0.89
C GLY A 50 3.08 -14.75 -2.23
N THR A 51 3.09 -16.05 -2.49
CA THR A 51 3.67 -16.66 -3.71
C THR A 51 3.16 -16.09 -5.03
N PRO A 52 1.85 -15.78 -5.22
CA PRO A 52 1.38 -15.24 -6.50
C PRO A 52 1.69 -13.74 -6.70
N HIS A 53 2.33 -13.08 -5.72
CA HIS A 53 2.70 -11.68 -5.84
C HIS A 53 3.75 -11.47 -6.94
N ILE A 54 3.40 -10.60 -7.89
CA ILE A 54 4.33 -10.14 -8.91
C ILE A 54 5.25 -9.10 -8.26
N GLN A 55 6.53 -9.43 -8.15
CA GLN A 55 7.52 -8.49 -7.65
C GLN A 55 7.74 -7.35 -8.66
N PRO A 56 8.00 -6.12 -8.18
CA PRO A 56 8.48 -5.06 -9.05
C PRO A 56 9.80 -5.48 -9.73
N SER A 57 10.10 -4.89 -10.89
CA SER A 57 11.41 -5.08 -11.51
C SER A 57 12.52 -4.57 -10.58
N PRO A 58 13.78 -5.04 -10.74
CA PRO A 58 14.90 -4.54 -9.95
C PRO A 58 15.04 -3.01 -10.00
N GLU A 59 14.91 -2.43 -11.20
CA GLU A 59 14.96 -0.98 -11.42
C GLU A 59 13.89 -0.22 -10.62
N ILE A 60 12.64 -0.69 -10.64
CA ILE A 60 11.56 -0.08 -9.87
C ILE A 60 11.77 -0.27 -8.37
N SER A 61 12.32 -1.40 -7.94
CA SER A 61 12.65 -1.66 -6.52
C SER A 61 13.72 -0.70 -6.02
N GLU A 62 14.77 -0.47 -6.80
CA GLU A 62 15.83 0.50 -6.50
C GLU A 62 15.26 1.92 -6.43
N LEU A 63 14.39 2.29 -7.38
CA LEU A 63 13.74 3.59 -7.37
C LEU A 63 12.84 3.78 -6.13
N MET A 64 12.10 2.76 -5.70
CA MET A 64 11.31 2.80 -4.46
C MET A 64 12.20 3.03 -3.23
N VAL A 65 13.38 2.42 -3.15
CA VAL A 65 14.34 2.61 -2.06
C VAL A 65 14.94 4.02 -2.13
N ALA A 66 15.39 4.45 -3.31
CA ALA A 66 15.97 5.77 -3.52
C ALA A 66 14.97 6.88 -3.15
N ARG A 67 13.69 6.69 -3.48
CA ARG A 67 12.60 7.62 -3.13
C ARG A 67 12.52 7.89 -1.62
N ALA A 68 12.73 6.87 -0.79
CA ALA A 68 12.66 7.02 0.67
C ALA A 68 13.76 7.93 1.25
N ALA A 69 14.84 8.15 0.48
CA ALA A 69 15.96 9.01 0.85
C ALA A 69 15.88 10.42 0.25
N LEU A 70 14.82 10.75 -0.49
CA LEU A 70 14.69 12.07 -1.11
C LEU A 70 14.48 13.15 -0.06
N THR A 71 15.24 14.23 -0.20
CA THR A 71 15.15 15.44 0.63
C THR A 71 14.70 16.66 -0.16
N GLY A 72 14.12 16.45 -1.34
CA GLY A 72 13.59 17.51 -2.19
C GLY A 72 12.29 18.11 -1.65
N THR A 73 11.80 19.13 -2.34
CA THR A 73 10.46 19.68 -2.13
C THR A 73 9.37 18.63 -2.38
N PRO A 74 8.14 18.82 -1.85
CA PRO A 74 7.03 17.91 -2.13
C PRO A 74 6.79 17.68 -3.63
N GLU A 75 6.98 18.71 -4.44
CA GLU A 75 6.83 18.67 -5.89
C GLU A 75 7.94 17.83 -6.55
N GLU A 76 9.21 18.09 -6.25
CA GLU A 76 10.34 17.27 -6.74
C GLU A 76 10.20 15.80 -6.34
N ASN A 77 9.72 15.52 -5.13
CA ASN A 77 9.51 14.16 -4.64
C ASN A 77 8.32 13.48 -5.33
N ALA A 78 7.29 14.23 -5.72
CA ALA A 78 6.19 13.72 -6.53
C ALA A 78 6.68 13.38 -7.94
N TRP A 79 7.52 14.23 -8.54
CA TRP A 79 8.13 13.98 -9.85
C TRP A 79 9.00 12.73 -9.85
N ALA A 80 9.88 12.59 -8.86
CA ALA A 80 10.72 11.41 -8.72
C ALA A 80 9.92 10.10 -8.50
N ALA A 81 8.68 10.21 -8.01
CA ALA A 81 7.80 9.07 -7.81
C ALA A 81 7.00 8.69 -9.07
N ALA A 82 6.90 9.57 -10.07
CA ALA A 82 6.06 9.36 -11.25
C ALA A 82 6.28 7.99 -11.94
N PRO A 83 7.52 7.51 -12.15
CA PRO A 83 7.74 6.21 -12.77
C PRO A 83 7.28 5.00 -11.94
N ILE A 84 7.05 5.20 -10.63
CA ILE A 84 6.51 4.16 -9.73
C ILE A 84 4.99 4.10 -9.82
N VAL A 85 4.32 5.25 -9.98
CA VAL A 85 2.85 5.35 -9.94
C VAL A 85 2.18 5.35 -11.31
N TYR A 86 2.90 5.73 -12.37
CA TYR A 86 2.40 5.76 -13.74
C TYR A 86 3.26 4.89 -14.66
N SER A 87 2.63 4.36 -15.71
CA SER A 87 3.37 3.64 -16.74
C SER A 87 4.20 4.61 -17.58
N GLN A 88 5.31 4.14 -18.15
CA GLN A 88 6.11 4.94 -19.09
C GLN A 88 5.27 5.42 -20.29
N ALA A 89 4.33 4.59 -20.76
CA ALA A 89 3.41 4.98 -21.82
C ALA A 89 2.54 6.18 -21.42
N PHE A 90 2.04 6.21 -20.18
CA PHE A 90 1.26 7.34 -19.66
C PHE A 90 2.12 8.60 -19.54
N ILE A 91 3.31 8.49 -18.96
CA ILE A 91 4.24 9.61 -18.79
C ILE A 91 4.60 10.22 -20.15
N HIS A 92 4.92 9.39 -21.14
CA HIS A 92 5.25 9.86 -22.49
C HIS A 92 4.06 10.47 -23.24
N ALA A 93 2.83 10.01 -22.97
CA ALA A 93 1.63 10.53 -23.61
C ALA A 93 1.15 11.86 -23.02
N HIS A 94 1.59 12.18 -21.79
CA HIS A 94 1.15 13.34 -21.04
C HIS A 94 2.33 14.20 -20.53
N PRO A 95 3.22 14.69 -21.41
CA PRO A 95 4.37 15.49 -21.01
C PRO A 95 3.98 16.84 -20.38
N GLU A 96 2.73 17.29 -20.51
CA GLU A 96 2.21 18.47 -19.82
C GLU A 96 2.01 18.26 -18.31
N LEU A 97 1.92 16.99 -17.91
CA LEU A 97 1.75 16.59 -16.53
C LEU A 97 3.09 16.27 -15.85
N PHE A 98 4.25 16.46 -16.49
CA PHE A 98 5.59 16.11 -15.97
C PHE A 98 6.65 17.12 -16.41
#